data_AF-A0A9N8HPR2-F1
#
_entry.id   AF-A0A9N8HPR2-F1
#
_cell.length_a   1.000
_cell.length_b   1.000
_cell.length_c   1.000
_cell.angle_alpha   90.00
_cell.angle_beta   90.00
_cell.angle_gamma   90.00
#
_symmetry.space_group_name_H-M   'P 1'
#
loop_
_entity.id
_entity.type
_entity.pdbx_description
1 polymer ?
#
loop_
_entity_poly.entity_id
_entity_poly.type
_entity_poly.pdbx_seq_one_letter_code
_entity_poly.pdbx_strand_id
1 'polypeptide(L)'
;MGNFDFNNIIAEINLIASRFAALGIRVFTIYKGLEPLIDRAPYGPCSEHADALKWLENRTGAFVNQTCIEYQDRERCWYTYVSERAVSRRNNVPLIVDLHGAGGCASLPSLGSGTIVDTAGLVVAWPQGIKKPLPYVPWIIPELILDVLGLSVTSWNDGTGLFGAELAGVDDVGFLEIMIAEILARSNPDYGVNIARARIYMIGHSNGATMAQRFALQSEPGVLAGVVAISGSGMPQDPMWVPGGEVSDNYRSTSIALVAGSKDKVVPFGERRGPLAGAMASFDGWARLNDCEDDSRFIYDFEYYRKYIYTDCRDGNEVVLYEVKGQGHHPFKKGIEAFQIASLNTIPECPFRGIPTFSECDCALSTKVDSTAMAWEFIVQFAS
;
A
#
# COMPACT_ATOMS: atom_id res chain seq x y z
N MET A 1 -18.11 -8.52 31.83
CA MET A 1 -18.78 -8.89 30.57
C MET A 1 -20.21 -8.41 30.64
N GLY A 2 -20.52 -7.25 30.05
CA GLY A 2 -21.89 -6.74 29.97
C GLY A 2 -22.55 -7.28 28.71
N ASN A 3 -23.81 -7.70 28.80
CA ASN A 3 -24.61 -8.12 27.65
C ASN A 3 -24.70 -6.95 26.64
N PHE A 4 -24.09 -7.12 25.46
CA PHE A 4 -24.23 -6.20 24.32
C PHE A 4 -25.61 -6.43 23.68
N ASP A 5 -26.47 -5.41 23.72
CA ASP A 5 -27.80 -5.47 23.10
C ASP A 5 -27.73 -5.09 21.61
N PHE A 6 -27.55 -6.11 20.78
CA PHE A 6 -27.51 -6.00 19.32
C PHE A 6 -28.74 -5.28 18.72
N ASN A 7 -29.91 -5.37 19.36
CA ASN A 7 -31.13 -4.77 18.83
C ASN A 7 -31.13 -3.24 18.93
N ASN A 8 -30.49 -2.68 19.97
CA ASN A 8 -30.34 -1.23 20.11
C ASN A 8 -29.38 -0.66 19.05
N ILE A 9 -28.30 -1.37 18.74
CA ILE A 9 -27.35 -0.97 17.69
C ILE A 9 -28.03 -0.95 16.32
N ILE A 10 -28.84 -1.97 16.01
CA ILE A 10 -29.61 -2.03 14.76
C ILE A 10 -30.61 -0.87 14.67
N ALA A 11 -31.28 -0.53 15.78
CA ALA A 11 -32.21 0.60 15.83
C ALA A 11 -31.50 1.94 15.61
N GLU A 12 -30.33 2.15 16.21
CA GLU A 12 -29.50 3.35 16.01
C GLU A 12 -28.96 3.45 14.58
N ILE A 13 -28.48 2.34 14.01
CA ILE A 13 -28.02 2.27 12.61
C ILE A 13 -29.15 2.65 11.65
N ASN A 14 -30.36 2.12 11.85
CA ASN A 14 -31.51 2.43 11.01
C ASN A 14 -31.93 3.91 11.14
N LEU A 15 -31.86 4.47 12.34
CA LEU A 15 -32.12 5.88 12.58
C LEU A 15 -31.08 6.77 11.88
N ILE A 16 -29.80 6.41 11.95
CA ILE A 16 -28.70 7.14 11.31
C ILE A 16 -28.81 7.06 9.77
N ALA A 17 -29.07 5.87 9.22
CA ALA A 17 -29.30 5.67 7.79
C ALA A 17 -30.49 6.52 7.28
N SER A 18 -31.56 6.64 8.07
CA SER A 18 -32.71 7.50 7.72
C SER A 18 -32.35 8.99 7.68
N ARG A 19 -31.45 9.45 8.57
CA ARG A 19 -30.96 10.84 8.59
C ARG A 19 -30.03 11.14 7.42
N PHE A 20 -29.17 10.20 7.03
CA PHE A 20 -28.33 10.35 5.83
C PHE A 20 -29.16 10.36 4.54
N ALA A 21 -30.19 9.52 4.44
CA ALA A 21 -31.11 9.52 3.32
C ALA A 21 -31.83 10.88 3.15
N ALA A 22 -32.20 11.52 4.27
CA ALA A 22 -32.79 12.86 4.27
C ALA A 22 -31.81 13.97 3.79
N LEU A 23 -30.50 13.74 3.85
CA LEU A 23 -29.45 14.63 3.35
C LEU A 23 -29.03 14.30 1.90
N GLY A 24 -29.72 13.37 1.22
CA GLY A 24 -29.35 12.93 -0.13
C GLY A 24 -28.12 12.03 -0.20
N ILE A 25 -27.57 11.63 0.96
CA ILE A 25 -26.43 10.73 1.07
C ILE A 25 -26.96 9.29 1.06
N ARG A 26 -26.70 8.53 -0.02
CA ARG A 26 -27.03 7.10 -0.07
C ARG A 26 -26.01 6.32 0.76
N VAL A 27 -26.38 5.98 1.99
CA VAL A 27 -25.69 4.93 2.76
C VAL A 27 -26.03 3.61 2.09
N PHE A 28 -25.04 2.94 1.51
CA PHE A 28 -25.24 1.59 1.00
C PHE A 28 -25.48 0.67 2.20
N THR A 29 -26.73 0.29 2.38
CA THR A 29 -27.14 -0.69 3.37
C THR A 29 -26.59 -2.07 2.96
N ILE A 30 -25.43 -2.46 3.47
CA ILE A 30 -24.96 -3.85 3.39
C ILE A 30 -25.71 -4.66 4.47
N TYR A 31 -27.03 -4.78 4.35
CA TYR A 31 -27.79 -5.80 5.07
C TYR A 31 -27.94 -7.02 4.15
N LYS A 32 -26.94 -7.88 4.17
CA LYS A 32 -27.13 -9.31 3.90
C LYS A 32 -26.26 -10.12 4.86
N GLY A 33 -26.93 -10.69 5.87
CA GLY A 33 -26.40 -11.82 6.65
C GLY A 33 -25.51 -11.45 7.82
N LEU A 34 -26.10 -10.92 8.90
CA LEU A 34 -25.55 -11.08 10.25
C LEU A 34 -25.83 -12.52 10.73
N GLU A 35 -25.20 -13.49 10.08
CA GLU A 35 -24.82 -14.74 10.77
C GLU A 35 -23.32 -14.59 11.08
N PRO A 36 -22.84 -15.06 12.24
CA PRO A 36 -21.42 -15.02 12.52
C PRO A 36 -20.74 -15.95 11.53
N LEU A 37 -20.16 -15.39 10.47
CA LEU A 37 -19.18 -16.04 9.60
C LEU A 37 -17.87 -16.17 10.39
N ILE A 38 -17.96 -16.93 11.48
CA ILE A 38 -16.85 -17.54 12.21
C ILE A 38 -16.48 -18.80 11.42
N ASP A 39 -15.19 -18.94 11.14
CA ASP A 39 -14.50 -20.14 10.65
C ASP A 39 -14.88 -20.72 9.29
N ARG A 40 -14.14 -20.34 8.22
CA ARG A 40 -13.66 -21.27 7.15
C ARG A 40 -12.35 -20.76 6.46
N ALA A 41 -11.24 -21.49 6.66
CA ALA A 41 -9.90 -21.37 6.04
C ALA A 41 -9.03 -20.14 6.48
N PRO A 42 -7.66 -20.18 6.43
CA PRO A 42 -6.79 -19.22 7.13
C PRO A 42 -6.77 -17.79 6.54
N TYR A 43 -7.74 -17.47 5.69
CA TYR A 43 -7.92 -16.14 5.11
C TYR A 43 -9.09 -15.46 5.82
N GLY A 44 -8.84 -15.05 7.08
CA GLY A 44 -9.78 -14.30 7.91
C GLY A 44 -9.88 -12.82 7.53
N PRO A 45 -10.79 -12.05 8.15
CA PRO A 45 -10.79 -10.59 8.08
C PRO A 45 -9.43 -10.04 8.54
N CYS A 46 -9.09 -8.82 8.11
CA CYS A 46 -7.89 -8.11 8.53
C CYS A 46 -7.63 -8.30 10.03
N SER A 47 -6.53 -8.99 10.35
CA SER A 47 -6.13 -9.28 11.72
C SER A 47 -4.85 -8.52 12.01
N GLU A 48 -4.87 -7.72 13.06
CA GLU A 48 -3.71 -7.02 13.59
C GLU A 48 -3.09 -7.79 14.78
N HIS A 49 -3.54 -9.03 15.02
CA HIS A 49 -3.00 -9.86 16.10
C HIS A 49 -1.59 -10.37 15.78
N ALA A 50 -0.75 -10.51 16.80
CA ALA A 50 0.63 -10.96 16.67
C ALA A 50 0.79 -12.32 15.97
N ASP A 51 -0.25 -13.16 15.96
CA ASP A 51 -0.26 -14.47 15.32
C ASP A 51 -0.85 -14.49 13.90
N ALA A 52 -1.32 -13.36 13.38
CA ALA A 52 -1.99 -13.26 12.07
C ALA A 52 -1.15 -13.84 10.91
N LEU A 53 0.17 -13.75 11.01
CA LEU A 53 1.11 -14.23 9.98
C LEU A 53 1.93 -15.46 10.39
N LYS A 54 1.65 -16.09 11.55
CA LYS A 54 2.39 -17.29 11.99
C LYS A 54 2.24 -18.49 11.04
N TRP A 55 1.19 -18.52 10.23
CA TRP A 55 1.03 -19.55 9.22
C TRP A 55 2.15 -19.53 8.16
N LEU A 56 2.79 -18.37 7.92
CA LEU A 56 3.94 -18.25 7.02
C LEU A 56 5.14 -19.02 7.57
N GLU A 57 5.39 -18.96 8.88
CA GLU A 57 6.48 -19.70 9.53
C GLU A 57 6.32 -21.21 9.31
N ASN A 58 5.10 -21.72 9.54
CA ASN A 58 4.78 -23.14 9.35
C ASN A 58 4.97 -23.60 7.90
N ARG A 59 4.78 -22.72 6.92
CA ARG A 59 4.85 -23.04 5.49
C ARG A 59 6.27 -22.93 4.93
N THR A 60 7.04 -21.96 5.40
CA THR A 60 8.29 -21.52 4.76
C THR A 60 9.53 -21.76 5.63
N GLY A 61 9.36 -22.04 6.93
CA GLY A 61 10.47 -22.06 7.89
C GLY A 61 11.02 -20.68 8.24
N ALA A 62 10.46 -19.61 7.65
CA ALA A 62 10.86 -18.24 7.90
C ALA A 62 10.48 -17.77 9.31
N PHE A 63 11.18 -16.74 9.78
CA PHE A 63 10.86 -16.03 11.01
C PHE A 63 9.86 -14.90 10.71
N VAL A 64 8.78 -14.81 11.50
CA VAL A 64 7.82 -13.71 11.43
C VAL A 64 7.52 -13.19 12.83
N ASN A 65 7.76 -11.90 13.06
CA ASN A 65 7.46 -11.27 14.35
C ASN A 65 6.70 -9.95 14.19
N GLN A 66 5.71 -9.75 15.05
CA GLN A 66 5.07 -8.45 15.20
C GLN A 66 5.87 -7.60 16.19
N THR A 67 6.11 -6.35 15.83
CA THR A 67 6.65 -5.34 16.75
C THR A 67 5.68 -4.17 16.80
N CYS A 68 5.44 -3.65 18.00
CA CYS A 68 4.59 -2.50 18.23
C CYS A 68 5.35 -1.48 19.08
N ILE A 69 5.15 -0.20 18.77
CA ILE A 69 5.70 0.93 19.53
C ILE A 69 4.60 1.94 19.83
N GLU A 70 4.82 2.77 20.84
CA GLU A 70 4.02 3.97 21.04
C GLU A 70 4.60 5.11 20.21
N TYR A 71 3.78 5.72 19.35
CA TYR A 71 4.16 6.85 18.51
C TYR A 71 2.96 7.78 18.33
N GLN A 72 3.13 9.06 18.67
CA GLN A 72 2.05 10.06 18.76
C GLN A 72 0.87 9.58 19.63
N ASP A 73 1.16 9.04 20.82
CA ASP A 73 0.17 8.51 21.77
C ASP A 73 -0.74 7.41 21.17
N ARG A 74 -0.22 6.68 20.17
CA ARG A 74 -0.90 5.59 19.49
C ARG A 74 0.02 4.38 19.44
N GLU A 75 -0.55 3.20 19.62
CA GLU A 75 0.15 1.97 19.30
C GLU A 75 0.27 1.84 17.77
N ARG A 76 1.49 1.65 17.27
CA ARG A 76 1.81 1.42 15.87
C ARG A 76 2.54 0.12 15.72
N CYS A 77 2.01 -0.78 14.89
CA CYS A 77 2.54 -2.13 14.73
C CYS A 77 2.97 -2.42 13.29
N TRP A 78 3.91 -3.36 13.16
CA TRP A 78 4.31 -3.95 11.89
C TRP A 78 4.73 -5.40 12.08
N TYR A 79 4.70 -6.18 11.01
CA TYR A 79 5.30 -7.50 10.96
C TYR A 79 6.64 -7.44 10.24
N THR A 80 7.63 -8.14 10.76
CA THR A 80 8.92 -8.36 10.07
C THR A 80 9.01 -9.82 9.68
N TYR A 81 9.15 -10.10 8.39
CA TYR A 81 9.39 -11.41 7.82
C TYR A 81 10.87 -11.52 7.40
N VAL A 82 11.51 -12.64 7.74
CA VAL A 82 12.91 -12.92 7.42
C VAL A 82 13.02 -14.29 6.77
N SER A 83 13.31 -14.32 5.46
CA SER A 83 13.43 -15.58 4.71
C SER A 83 14.62 -16.42 5.18
N GLU A 84 14.51 -17.75 5.10
CA GLU A 84 15.65 -18.65 5.37
C GLU A 84 16.88 -18.32 4.50
N ARG A 85 16.64 -17.87 3.26
CA ARG A 85 17.70 -17.45 2.34
C ARG A 85 18.36 -16.15 2.79
N ALA A 86 17.64 -15.22 3.42
CA ALA A 86 18.23 -14.04 4.06
C ALA A 86 19.13 -14.42 5.23
N VAL A 87 18.66 -15.33 6.10
CA VAL A 87 19.45 -15.88 7.22
C VAL A 87 20.71 -16.57 6.69
N SER A 88 20.59 -17.36 5.63
CA SER A 88 21.73 -18.02 4.98
C SER A 88 22.74 -17.03 4.40
N ARG A 89 22.25 -15.93 3.81
CA ARG A 89 23.08 -14.85 3.26
C ARG A 89 23.84 -14.08 4.35
N ARG A 90 23.22 -13.91 5.53
CA ARG A 90 23.70 -13.18 6.72
C ARG A 90 23.99 -11.69 6.53
N ASN A 91 24.65 -11.28 5.45
CA ASN A 91 25.13 -9.92 5.24
C ASN A 91 24.60 -9.31 3.96
N ASN A 92 24.54 -7.98 3.92
CA ASN A 92 24.11 -7.23 2.74
C ASN A 92 22.69 -7.62 2.30
N VAL A 93 21.81 -7.86 3.27
CA VAL A 93 20.43 -8.31 3.04
C VAL A 93 19.57 -7.08 2.70
N PRO A 94 18.76 -7.12 1.62
CA PRO A 94 17.83 -6.03 1.32
C PRO A 94 16.61 -6.06 2.24
N LEU A 95 16.07 -4.88 2.54
CA LEU A 95 14.80 -4.68 3.23
C LEU A 95 13.77 -4.11 2.25
N ILE A 96 12.58 -4.72 2.21
CA ILE A 96 11.40 -4.14 1.56
C ILE A 96 10.41 -3.72 2.62
N VAL A 97 9.92 -2.48 2.55
CA VAL A 97 8.75 -2.00 3.29
C VAL A 97 7.54 -2.01 2.35
N ASP A 98 6.54 -2.84 2.63
CA ASP A 98 5.36 -3.06 1.76
C ASP A 98 4.08 -2.49 2.41
N LEU A 99 3.59 -1.40 1.83
CA LEU A 99 2.47 -0.60 2.33
C LEU A 99 1.15 -1.02 1.67
N HIS A 100 0.20 -1.47 2.50
CA HIS A 100 -1.14 -1.79 2.05
C HIS A 100 -1.92 -0.55 1.58
N GLY A 101 -2.88 -0.75 0.68
CA GLY A 101 -3.83 0.29 0.25
C GLY A 101 -4.92 0.58 1.28
N ALA A 102 -5.77 1.57 0.99
CA ALA A 102 -6.86 1.94 1.89
C ALA A 102 -7.85 0.77 2.07
N GLY A 103 -8.25 0.51 3.31
CA GLY A 103 -9.10 -0.61 3.71
C GLY A 103 -8.35 -1.94 3.84
N GLY A 104 -7.06 -1.99 3.51
CA GLY A 104 -6.19 -3.13 3.73
C GLY A 104 -5.62 -3.19 5.15
N CYS A 105 -4.69 -4.12 5.35
CA CYS A 105 -3.98 -4.34 6.61
C CYS A 105 -2.63 -5.04 6.38
N ALA A 106 -1.79 -4.99 7.40
CA ALA A 106 -0.45 -5.56 7.39
C ALA A 106 -0.42 -7.09 7.25
N SER A 107 -1.47 -7.79 7.69
CA SER A 107 -1.58 -9.25 7.55
C SER A 107 -2.07 -9.71 6.17
N LEU A 108 -2.45 -8.78 5.29
CA LEU A 108 -2.81 -9.05 3.89
C LEU A 108 -1.86 -8.25 2.98
N PRO A 109 -0.61 -8.70 2.83
CA PRO A 109 0.42 -7.94 2.14
C PRO A 109 0.01 -7.64 0.69
N SER A 110 0.17 -6.38 0.30
CA SER A 110 -0.52 -5.76 -0.84
C SER A 110 -0.12 -6.33 -2.21
N LEU A 111 0.99 -7.04 -2.25
CA LEU A 111 1.63 -7.49 -3.48
C LEU A 111 1.47 -8.96 -3.81
N GLY A 112 0.84 -9.74 -2.94
CA GLY A 112 0.94 -11.20 -3.12
C GLY A 112 2.41 -11.64 -3.14
N SER A 113 3.22 -11.07 -2.26
CA SER A 113 4.66 -11.27 -2.19
C SER A 113 5.09 -12.72 -1.87
N GLY A 114 4.13 -13.62 -1.63
CA GLY A 114 4.31 -14.96 -1.08
C GLY A 114 5.20 -15.96 -1.83
N THR A 115 5.63 -15.71 -3.08
CA THR A 115 6.66 -16.58 -3.74
C THR A 115 7.98 -15.86 -4.02
N ILE A 116 7.94 -14.55 -4.23
CA ILE A 116 9.14 -13.73 -4.45
C ILE A 116 9.94 -13.59 -3.15
N VAL A 117 9.24 -13.48 -2.03
CA VAL A 117 9.84 -13.26 -0.70
C VAL A 117 10.69 -14.46 -0.25
N ASP A 118 10.24 -15.68 -0.51
CA ASP A 118 10.98 -16.91 -0.15
C ASP A 118 12.22 -17.11 -1.04
N THR A 119 12.13 -16.73 -2.32
CA THR A 119 13.18 -17.04 -3.31
C THR A 119 14.29 -15.99 -3.35
N ALA A 120 14.02 -14.77 -2.89
CA ALA A 120 14.91 -13.62 -3.04
C ALA A 120 15.99 -13.47 -1.94
N GLY A 121 15.81 -14.08 -0.77
CA GLY A 121 16.76 -13.91 0.34
C GLY A 121 16.76 -12.50 0.91
N LEU A 122 15.57 -12.02 1.28
CA LEU A 122 15.31 -10.67 1.75
C LEU A 122 14.61 -10.64 3.12
N VAL A 123 14.53 -9.43 3.68
CA VAL A 123 13.68 -9.07 4.82
C VAL A 123 12.51 -8.24 4.29
N VAL A 124 11.30 -8.49 4.77
CA VAL A 124 10.11 -7.67 4.48
C VAL A 124 9.54 -7.12 5.76
N ALA A 125 9.11 -5.86 5.72
CA ALA A 125 8.31 -5.23 6.75
C ALA A 125 6.91 -4.90 6.19
N TRP A 126 5.88 -5.32 6.91
CA TRP A 126 4.48 -4.99 6.64
C TRP A 126 3.94 -4.14 7.79
N PRO A 127 3.96 -2.80 7.65
CA PRO A 127 3.40 -1.92 8.65
C PRO A 127 1.90 -1.77 8.54
N GLN A 128 1.28 -1.45 9.69
CA GLN A 128 -0.15 -1.25 9.82
C GLN A 128 -0.50 0.25 9.77
N GLY A 129 -1.34 0.62 8.79
CA GLY A 129 -1.97 1.93 8.73
C GLY A 129 -3.03 2.10 9.83
N ILE A 130 -3.52 3.32 10.02
CA ILE A 130 -4.48 3.62 11.08
C ILE A 130 -5.91 3.60 10.53
N LYS A 131 -6.82 2.96 11.27
CA LYS A 131 -8.25 3.02 11.00
C LYS A 131 -8.84 4.32 11.53
N LYS A 132 -9.38 5.14 10.63
CA LYS A 132 -10.11 6.38 10.96
C LYS A 132 -11.37 6.57 10.14
N PRO A 133 -12.36 7.32 10.67
CA PRO A 133 -13.51 7.76 9.89
C PRO A 133 -13.13 8.44 8.59
N LEU A 134 -13.90 8.23 7.53
CA LEU A 134 -13.70 8.93 6.26
C LEU A 134 -13.94 10.44 6.42
N PRO A 135 -13.26 11.30 5.62
CA PRO A 135 -13.27 12.75 5.82
C PRO A 135 -14.63 13.45 5.83
N TYR A 136 -15.63 12.86 5.18
CA TYR A 136 -16.98 13.41 5.05
C TYR A 136 -17.96 12.91 6.12
N VAL A 137 -17.50 12.08 7.07
CA VAL A 137 -18.33 11.53 8.13
C VAL A 137 -18.47 12.55 9.27
N PRO A 138 -19.69 12.93 9.68
CA PRO A 138 -19.90 13.86 10.79
C PRO A 138 -19.36 13.31 12.13
N TRP A 139 -18.62 14.13 12.88
CA TRP A 139 -18.02 13.79 14.19
C TRP A 139 -19.03 13.42 15.29
N ILE A 140 -20.33 13.65 15.05
CA ILE A 140 -21.41 13.34 15.98
C ILE A 140 -21.72 11.83 16.06
N ILE A 141 -21.14 11.01 15.19
CA ILE A 141 -21.36 9.56 15.18
C ILE A 141 -20.21 8.88 15.95
N PRO A 142 -20.50 8.10 17.01
CA PRO A 142 -19.50 7.33 17.73
C PRO A 142 -18.69 6.39 16.81
N GLU A 143 -17.37 6.31 17.00
CA GLU A 143 -16.47 5.47 16.18
C GLU A 143 -16.92 4.01 16.12
N LEU A 144 -17.45 3.46 17.21
CA LEU A 144 -17.98 2.09 17.27
C LEU A 144 -19.10 1.84 16.24
N ILE A 145 -19.94 2.84 15.98
CA ILE A 145 -21.01 2.74 14.98
C ILE A 145 -20.44 2.87 13.57
N LEU A 146 -19.43 3.72 13.37
CA LEU A 146 -18.79 3.92 12.07
C LEU A 146 -18.11 2.65 11.55
N ASP A 147 -17.51 1.88 12.45
CA ASP A 147 -16.87 0.61 12.12
C ASP A 147 -17.88 -0.44 11.63
N VAL A 148 -19.05 -0.54 12.28
CA VAL A 148 -20.15 -1.42 11.84
C VAL A 148 -20.72 -0.98 10.50
N LEU A 149 -20.73 0.33 10.24
CA LEU A 149 -21.22 0.91 8.99
C LEU A 149 -20.19 0.91 7.85
N GLY A 150 -18.95 0.49 8.09
CA GLY A 150 -17.88 0.54 7.08
C GLY A 150 -17.47 1.96 6.69
N LEU A 151 -17.69 2.93 7.58
CA LEU A 151 -17.39 4.35 7.37
C LEU A 151 -16.02 4.76 7.93
N SER A 152 -15.34 3.82 8.59
CA SER A 152 -13.93 3.94 8.97
C SER A 152 -13.08 3.06 8.06
N VAL A 153 -11.98 3.62 7.56
CA VAL A 153 -11.08 2.94 6.63
C VAL A 153 -9.66 3.01 7.17
N THR A 154 -8.98 1.87 7.18
CA THR A 154 -7.54 1.81 7.46
C THR A 154 -6.78 2.49 6.33
N SER A 155 -5.94 3.47 6.65
CA SER A 155 -5.24 4.26 5.65
C SER A 155 -3.95 4.85 6.21
N TRP A 156 -3.13 5.35 5.30
CA TRP A 156 -1.96 6.18 5.54
C TRP A 156 -2.32 7.65 5.31
N ASN A 157 -1.69 8.55 6.06
CA ASN A 157 -1.62 9.95 5.75
C ASN A 157 -0.67 10.17 4.57
N ASP A 158 -1.16 9.95 3.36
CA ASP A 158 -0.40 10.18 2.11
C ASP A 158 -0.40 11.65 1.66
N GLY A 159 -1.04 12.56 2.42
CA GLY A 159 -1.08 14.00 2.15
C GLY A 159 -2.03 14.40 1.02
N THR A 160 -2.97 13.53 0.63
CA THR A 160 -3.97 13.81 -0.40
C THR A 160 -5.27 14.45 0.13
N GLY A 161 -5.51 14.40 1.43
CA GLY A 161 -6.76 14.80 2.07
C GLY A 161 -7.93 13.83 1.85
N LEU A 162 -7.70 12.68 1.21
CA LEU A 162 -8.76 11.73 0.83
C LEU A 162 -9.13 10.76 1.95
N PHE A 163 -8.31 10.63 3.00
CA PHE A 163 -8.45 9.61 4.04
C PHE A 163 -8.41 10.18 5.45
N GLY A 164 -9.00 9.46 6.40
CA GLY A 164 -9.15 9.89 7.78
C GLY A 164 -7.84 10.00 8.57
N ALA A 165 -6.79 9.27 8.17
CA ALA A 165 -5.48 9.35 8.82
C ALA A 165 -4.89 10.77 8.79
N GLU A 166 -5.10 11.49 7.69
CA GLU A 166 -4.65 12.88 7.54
C GLU A 166 -5.41 13.84 8.45
N LEU A 167 -6.74 13.75 8.47
CA LEU A 167 -7.57 14.57 9.37
C LEU A 167 -7.26 14.33 10.85
N ALA A 168 -6.82 13.10 11.17
CA ALA A 168 -6.41 12.73 12.52
C ALA A 168 -4.98 13.18 12.87
N GLY A 169 -4.29 13.88 11.96
CA GLY A 169 -2.93 14.39 12.15
C GLY A 169 -1.89 13.30 12.31
N VAL A 170 -2.09 12.12 11.73
CA VAL A 170 -1.18 10.98 11.85
C VAL A 170 0.12 11.30 11.09
N ASP A 171 1.27 11.22 11.77
CA ASP A 171 2.58 11.34 11.14
C ASP A 171 3.07 9.96 10.68
N ASP A 172 2.65 9.55 9.49
CA ASP A 172 3.10 8.28 8.92
C ASP A 172 4.53 8.33 8.37
N VAL A 173 5.08 9.51 8.05
CA VAL A 173 6.48 9.64 7.63
C VAL A 173 7.39 9.30 8.80
N GLY A 174 7.25 10.00 9.93
CA GLY A 174 8.09 9.77 11.10
C GLY A 174 7.90 8.37 11.72
N PHE A 175 6.68 7.82 11.68
CA PHE A 175 6.45 6.42 12.09
C PHE A 175 7.27 5.44 11.23
N LEU A 176 7.22 5.57 9.90
CA LEU A 176 7.92 4.65 9.00
C LEU A 176 9.45 4.78 9.12
N GLU A 177 9.98 5.97 9.40
CA GLU A 177 11.40 6.18 9.69
C GLU A 177 11.85 5.46 10.96
N ILE A 178 11.10 5.64 12.06
CA ILE A 178 11.40 4.97 13.34
C ILE A 178 11.28 3.46 13.18
N MET A 179 10.27 2.98 12.48
CA MET A 179 10.12 1.56 12.19
C MET A 179 11.35 1.00 11.44
N ILE A 180 11.80 1.67 10.37
CA ILE A 180 12.98 1.24 9.62
C ILE A 180 14.21 1.23 10.54
N ALA A 181 14.39 2.26 11.37
CA ALA A 181 15.49 2.33 12.33
C ALA A 181 15.46 1.17 13.34
N GLU A 182 14.29 0.83 13.88
CA GLU A 182 14.09 -0.30 14.78
C GLU A 182 14.42 -1.65 14.11
N ILE A 183 13.93 -1.86 12.87
CA ILE A 183 14.24 -3.08 12.10
C ILE A 183 15.74 -3.20 11.87
N LEU A 184 16.43 -2.11 11.52
CA LEU A 184 17.88 -2.11 11.33
C LEU A 184 18.62 -2.43 12.62
N ALA A 185 18.21 -1.84 13.76
CA ALA A 185 18.82 -2.09 15.06
C ALA A 185 18.66 -3.55 15.51
N ARG A 186 17.51 -4.15 15.21
CA ARG A 186 17.16 -5.54 15.57
C ARG A 186 17.67 -6.58 14.59
N SER A 187 18.05 -6.17 13.38
CA SER A 187 18.40 -7.08 12.29
C SER A 187 19.41 -8.16 12.69
N ASN A 188 20.52 -7.78 13.32
CA ASN A 188 21.53 -8.75 13.75
C ASN A 188 21.15 -9.49 15.04
N PRO A 189 20.83 -8.82 16.17
CA PRO A 189 20.58 -9.51 17.44
C PRO A 189 19.32 -10.38 17.43
N ASP A 190 18.26 -9.95 16.74
CA ASP A 190 16.96 -10.64 16.77
C ASP A 190 16.79 -11.57 15.55
N TYR A 191 17.26 -11.14 14.37
CA TYR A 191 17.01 -11.87 13.12
C TYR A 191 18.23 -12.61 12.54
N GLY A 192 19.43 -12.41 13.12
CA GLY A 192 20.66 -13.03 12.65
C GLY A 192 21.14 -12.57 11.27
N VAL A 193 20.69 -11.39 10.81
CA VAL A 193 21.06 -10.81 9.52
C VAL A 193 21.54 -9.36 9.64
N ASN A 194 22.40 -8.92 8.73
CA ASN A 194 22.81 -7.53 8.60
C ASN A 194 22.16 -6.93 7.36
N ILE A 195 21.13 -6.11 7.58
CA ILE A 195 20.46 -5.36 6.53
C ILE A 195 21.38 -4.25 6.04
N ALA A 196 21.52 -4.13 4.72
CA ALA A 196 22.29 -3.05 4.12
C ALA A 196 21.44 -1.78 4.00
N ARG A 197 21.92 -0.69 4.60
CA ARG A 197 21.25 0.62 4.56
C ARG A 197 21.04 1.15 3.13
N ALA A 198 21.99 0.86 2.24
CA ALA A 198 21.89 1.21 0.83
C ALA A 198 20.91 0.32 0.03
N ARG A 199 20.19 -0.60 0.68
CA ARG A 199 19.29 -1.59 0.04
C ARG A 199 17.95 -1.67 0.76
N ILE A 200 17.42 -0.51 1.11
CA ILE A 200 16.08 -0.38 1.67
C ILE A 200 15.18 0.15 0.56
N TYR A 201 14.08 -0.55 0.33
CA TYR A 201 13.12 -0.23 -0.72
C TYR A 201 11.74 -0.08 -0.11
N MET A 202 10.93 0.77 -0.70
CA MET A 202 9.54 0.91 -0.32
C MET A 202 8.64 0.59 -1.50
N ILE A 203 7.56 -0.13 -1.23
CA ILE A 203 6.56 -0.46 -2.22
C ILE A 203 5.18 -0.27 -1.60
N GLY A 204 4.21 0.09 -2.41
CA GLY A 204 2.84 0.14 -1.94
C GLY A 204 1.82 0.02 -3.06
N HIS A 205 0.56 -0.15 -2.64
CA HIS A 205 -0.61 -0.15 -3.50
C HIS A 205 -1.57 0.98 -3.13
N SER A 206 -2.15 1.66 -4.13
CA SER A 206 -3.20 2.68 -3.92
C SER A 206 -2.75 3.80 -2.95
N ASN A 207 -3.47 4.03 -1.85
CA ASN A 207 -3.05 4.94 -0.78
C ASN A 207 -1.64 4.62 -0.23
N GLY A 208 -1.27 3.35 -0.10
CA GLY A 208 0.09 2.94 0.27
C GLY A 208 1.13 3.28 -0.80
N ALA A 209 0.75 3.26 -2.09
CA ALA A 209 1.63 3.67 -3.18
C ALA A 209 1.86 5.20 -3.20
N THR A 210 0.83 5.99 -2.89
CA THR A 210 0.97 7.44 -2.73
C THR A 210 1.76 7.77 -1.46
N MET A 211 1.56 7.01 -0.36
CA MET A 211 2.36 7.14 0.86
C MET A 211 3.84 6.82 0.61
N ALA A 212 4.15 5.77 -0.16
CA ALA A 212 5.52 5.42 -0.51
C ALA A 212 6.22 6.54 -1.29
N GLN A 213 5.47 7.21 -2.19
CA GLN A 213 5.95 8.40 -2.90
C GLN A 213 6.18 9.57 -1.94
N ARG A 214 5.22 9.87 -1.04
CA ARG A 214 5.38 10.92 -0.02
C ARG A 214 6.62 10.66 0.85
N PHE A 215 6.80 9.42 1.31
CA PHE A 215 7.94 9.03 2.12
C PHE A 215 9.25 9.33 1.40
N ALA A 216 9.38 8.98 0.11
CA ALA A 216 10.59 9.32 -0.65
C ALA A 216 10.85 10.83 -0.77
N LEU A 217 9.81 11.67 -0.74
CA LEU A 217 9.96 13.13 -0.79
C LEU A 217 10.35 13.75 0.55
N GLN A 218 9.97 13.12 1.66
CA GLN A 218 9.94 13.75 2.99
C GLN A 218 10.78 13.05 4.05
N SER A 219 11.17 11.79 3.84
CA SER A 219 12.03 11.07 4.76
C SER A 219 13.46 11.63 4.76
N GLU A 220 14.22 11.26 5.78
CA GLU A 220 15.64 11.53 5.88
C GLU A 220 16.40 11.12 4.61
N PRO A 221 17.41 11.89 4.20
CA PRO A 221 18.08 11.69 2.92
C PRO A 221 18.75 10.32 2.80
N GLY A 222 18.47 9.61 1.72
CA GLY A 222 19.14 8.35 1.41
C GLY A 222 18.68 7.16 2.25
N VAL A 223 17.52 7.26 2.92
CA VAL A 223 16.86 6.11 3.56
C VAL A 223 16.47 5.06 2.53
N LEU A 224 15.95 5.46 1.36
CA LEU A 224 15.49 4.55 0.31
C LEU A 224 16.44 4.53 -0.88
N ALA A 225 16.71 3.33 -1.38
CA ALA A 225 17.39 3.10 -2.66
C ALA A 225 16.41 3.12 -3.85
N GLY A 226 15.13 2.85 -3.60
CA GLY A 226 14.11 2.95 -4.64
C GLY A 226 12.69 2.75 -4.13
N VAL A 227 11.72 3.22 -4.90
CA VAL A 227 10.30 3.11 -4.62
C VAL A 227 9.55 2.47 -5.77
N VAL A 228 8.59 1.60 -5.46
CA VAL A 228 7.60 1.12 -6.42
C VAL A 228 6.20 1.51 -5.98
N ALA A 229 5.49 2.29 -6.79
CA ALA A 229 4.13 2.72 -6.52
C ALA A 229 3.16 2.08 -7.51
N ILE A 230 2.29 1.20 -7.00
CA ILE A 230 1.31 0.48 -7.81
C ILE A 230 -0.07 1.10 -7.62
N SER A 231 -0.67 1.59 -8.70
CA SER A 231 -1.98 2.24 -8.70
C SER A 231 -2.10 3.41 -7.72
N GLY A 232 -1.01 4.16 -7.51
CA GLY A 232 -1.00 5.42 -6.76
C GLY A 232 -0.10 6.43 -7.46
N SER A 233 -0.54 7.68 -7.57
CA SER A 233 0.09 8.66 -8.46
C SER A 233 0.09 10.07 -7.85
N GLY A 234 0.97 10.26 -6.88
CA GLY A 234 1.36 11.60 -6.41
C GLY A 234 2.36 12.23 -7.36
N MET A 235 2.32 13.55 -7.53
CA MET A 235 3.30 14.27 -8.35
C MET A 235 4.14 15.18 -7.45
N PRO A 236 5.48 15.00 -7.40
CA PRO A 236 6.32 15.89 -6.61
C PRO A 236 6.16 17.36 -6.99
N GLN A 237 6.23 18.25 -6.00
CA GLN A 237 6.05 19.70 -6.15
C GLN A 237 4.67 20.11 -6.71
N ASP A 238 3.66 19.24 -6.62
CA ASP A 238 2.31 19.55 -7.05
C ASP A 238 1.56 20.32 -5.95
N PRO A 239 1.12 21.57 -6.19
CA PRO A 239 0.34 22.33 -5.22
C PRO A 239 -1.03 21.70 -4.90
N MET A 240 -1.52 20.76 -5.72
CA MET A 240 -2.76 20.02 -5.44
C MET A 240 -2.56 18.83 -4.50
N TRP A 241 -1.33 18.43 -4.23
CA TRP A 241 -1.00 17.32 -3.33
C TRP A 241 -0.22 17.84 -2.11
N VAL A 242 -0.65 18.94 -1.50
CA VAL A 242 -0.01 19.45 -0.27
C VAL A 242 -0.72 18.86 0.96
N PRO A 243 0.01 18.34 1.97
CA PRO A 243 1.47 18.41 2.11
C PRO A 243 2.24 17.27 1.41
N GLY A 244 1.60 16.25 0.85
CA GLY A 244 2.29 15.03 0.41
C GLY A 244 3.37 15.19 -0.70
N GLY A 245 3.21 16.18 -1.56
CA GLY A 245 4.11 16.52 -2.68
C GLY A 245 5.16 17.56 -2.31
N GLU A 246 5.19 18.03 -1.07
CA GLU A 246 6.29 18.86 -0.57
C GLU A 246 7.58 18.05 -0.54
N VAL A 247 8.64 18.66 -1.07
CA VAL A 247 9.97 18.05 -1.17
C VAL A 247 10.82 18.58 -0.03
N SER A 248 11.43 17.69 0.74
CA SER A 248 12.39 18.07 1.77
C SER A 248 13.60 18.80 1.15
N ASP A 249 14.12 19.82 1.83
CA ASP A 249 15.32 20.56 1.41
C ASP A 249 16.54 19.65 1.23
N ASN A 250 16.55 18.50 1.88
CA ASN A 250 17.64 17.53 1.82
C ASN A 250 17.32 16.32 0.92
N TYR A 251 16.27 16.38 0.10
CA TYR A 251 15.91 15.30 -0.83
C TYR A 251 17.11 14.85 -1.67
N ARG A 252 17.26 13.53 -1.81
CA ARG A 252 18.22 12.90 -2.73
C ARG A 252 17.48 12.17 -3.82
N SER A 253 18.02 12.25 -5.03
CA SER A 253 17.45 11.53 -6.16
C SER A 253 17.30 10.04 -5.81
N THR A 254 16.10 9.53 -6.05
CA THR A 254 15.70 8.16 -5.68
C THR A 254 15.09 7.52 -6.90
N SER A 255 15.45 6.27 -7.20
CA SER A 255 14.86 5.54 -8.31
C SER A 255 13.37 5.24 -8.06
N ILE A 256 12.51 5.52 -9.04
CA ILE A 256 11.05 5.38 -8.91
C ILE A 256 10.50 4.48 -10.02
N ALA A 257 9.69 3.50 -9.66
CA ALA A 257 8.84 2.78 -10.60
C ALA A 257 7.37 3.00 -10.28
N LEU A 258 6.58 3.28 -11.31
CA LEU A 258 5.14 3.37 -11.26
C LEU A 258 4.54 2.19 -12.02
N VAL A 259 3.48 1.60 -11.51
CA VAL A 259 2.68 0.61 -12.22
C VAL A 259 1.24 1.06 -12.19
N ALA A 260 0.61 1.19 -13.36
CA ALA A 260 -0.77 1.65 -13.44
C ALA A 260 -1.56 0.87 -14.51
N GLY A 261 -2.81 0.56 -14.20
CA GLY A 261 -3.73 0.01 -15.18
C GLY A 261 -4.22 1.09 -16.14
N SER A 262 -4.21 0.82 -17.45
CA SER A 262 -4.63 1.80 -18.47
C SER A 262 -6.13 2.16 -18.41
N LYS A 263 -6.92 1.40 -17.64
CA LYS A 263 -8.35 1.59 -17.38
C LYS A 263 -8.66 1.85 -15.90
N ASP A 264 -7.66 2.17 -15.09
CA ASP A 264 -7.86 2.49 -13.67
C ASP A 264 -8.78 3.71 -13.55
N LYS A 265 -9.96 3.50 -12.98
CA LYS A 265 -10.92 4.57 -12.73
C LYS A 265 -10.86 5.09 -11.31
N VAL A 266 -9.98 4.61 -10.45
CA VAL A 266 -9.79 5.09 -9.07
C VAL A 266 -8.64 6.10 -9.06
N VAL A 267 -7.47 5.69 -9.57
CA VAL A 267 -6.28 6.53 -9.79
C VAL A 267 -6.01 6.54 -11.30
N PRO A 268 -6.46 7.56 -12.05
CA PRO A 268 -6.43 7.49 -13.50
C PRO A 268 -5.01 7.42 -14.07
N PHE A 269 -4.85 6.74 -15.21
CA PHE A 269 -3.54 6.62 -15.87
C PHE A 269 -3.02 7.97 -16.42
N GLY A 270 -3.85 8.68 -17.19
CA GLY A 270 -3.45 9.91 -17.88
C GLY A 270 -4.18 11.17 -17.43
N GLU A 271 -5.26 11.04 -16.65
CA GLU A 271 -6.09 12.16 -16.22
C GLU A 271 -5.87 12.50 -14.75
N ARG A 272 -6.05 13.77 -14.40
CA ARG A 272 -6.01 14.22 -13.01
C ARG A 272 -7.34 13.94 -12.31
N ARG A 273 -7.26 13.51 -11.05
CA ARG A 273 -8.38 13.47 -10.12
C ARG A 273 -8.00 14.11 -8.79
N GLY A 274 -8.31 15.40 -8.65
CA GLY A 274 -7.97 16.17 -7.45
C GLY A 274 -6.46 16.11 -7.16
N PRO A 275 -6.06 15.62 -5.96
CA PRO A 275 -4.65 15.52 -5.56
C PRO A 275 -3.89 14.41 -6.32
N LEU A 276 -4.60 13.49 -6.97
CA LEU A 276 -4.01 12.41 -7.75
C LEU A 276 -3.75 12.93 -9.17
N ALA A 277 -2.48 13.15 -9.51
CA ALA A 277 -2.09 13.75 -10.78
C ALA A 277 -2.29 12.81 -11.98
N GLY A 278 -2.36 11.51 -11.71
CA GLY A 278 -2.37 10.44 -12.70
C GLY A 278 -0.96 9.93 -13.01
N ALA A 279 -0.86 8.67 -13.45
CA ALA A 279 0.42 7.96 -13.56
C ALA A 279 1.41 8.63 -14.52
N MET A 280 0.95 9.16 -15.65
CA MET A 280 1.81 9.89 -16.61
C MET A 280 2.37 11.19 -16.02
N ALA A 281 1.53 11.99 -15.35
CA ALA A 281 1.98 13.24 -14.75
C ALA A 281 2.91 13.00 -13.55
N SER A 282 2.62 11.97 -12.75
CA SER A 282 3.50 11.50 -11.68
C SER A 282 4.87 11.08 -12.23
N PHE A 283 4.90 10.25 -13.29
CA PHE A 283 6.12 9.83 -13.99
C PHE A 283 6.96 11.01 -14.46
N ASP A 284 6.37 11.96 -15.19
CA ASP A 284 7.10 13.13 -15.67
C ASP A 284 7.52 14.07 -14.51
N GLY A 285 6.75 14.12 -13.43
CA GLY A 285 7.09 14.90 -12.22
C GLY A 285 8.30 14.34 -11.48
N TRP A 286 8.35 13.01 -11.30
CA TRP A 286 9.51 12.34 -10.74
C TRP A 286 10.76 12.49 -11.61
N ALA A 287 10.62 12.41 -12.94
CA ALA A 287 11.73 12.63 -13.86
C ALA A 287 12.31 14.05 -13.73
N ARG A 288 11.46 15.08 -13.62
CA ARG A 288 11.91 16.46 -13.38
C ARG A 288 12.59 16.62 -12.01
N LEU A 289 12.04 16.04 -10.95
CA LEU A 289 12.64 16.12 -9.62
C LEU A 289 14.02 15.43 -9.58
N ASN A 290 14.12 14.28 -10.24
CA ASN A 290 15.35 13.50 -10.38
C ASN A 290 16.32 14.08 -11.42
N ASP A 291 15.96 15.17 -12.10
CA ASP A 291 16.83 15.87 -13.07
C ASP A 291 17.33 14.92 -14.16
N CYS A 292 16.39 14.13 -14.70
CA CYS A 292 16.64 13.25 -15.83
C CYS A 292 16.79 14.05 -17.12
N GLU A 293 17.72 13.66 -17.98
CA GLU A 293 17.89 14.27 -19.31
C GLU A 293 16.66 13.99 -20.19
N ASP A 294 16.15 15.01 -20.89
CA ASP A 294 14.92 14.91 -21.71
C ASP A 294 15.02 13.85 -22.82
N ASP A 295 16.21 13.67 -23.40
CA ASP A 295 16.48 12.67 -24.45
C ASP A 295 16.73 11.25 -23.91
N SER A 296 16.79 11.08 -22.58
CA SER A 296 16.83 9.76 -21.93
C SER A 296 15.47 9.05 -21.87
N ARG A 297 14.41 9.65 -22.46
CA ARG A 297 13.06 9.07 -22.48
C ARG A 297 12.91 7.98 -23.54
N PHE A 298 12.74 6.74 -23.09
CA PHE A 298 12.44 5.60 -23.98
C PHE A 298 11.04 5.03 -23.74
N ILE A 299 10.44 4.50 -24.82
CA ILE A 299 9.13 3.84 -24.78
C ILE A 299 9.26 2.47 -25.45
N TYR A 300 8.92 1.42 -24.69
CA TYR A 300 8.88 0.05 -25.16
C TYR A 300 7.43 -0.43 -25.14
N ASP A 301 6.89 -0.77 -26.31
CA ASP A 301 5.52 -1.24 -26.47
C ASP A 301 5.48 -2.77 -26.60
N PHE A 302 4.97 -3.45 -25.58
CA PHE A 302 4.80 -4.90 -25.56
C PHE A 302 3.34 -5.27 -25.75
N GLU A 303 3.04 -6.56 -25.98
CA GLU A 303 1.66 -7.02 -26.24
C GLU A 303 0.68 -6.60 -25.13
N TYR A 304 1.06 -6.78 -23.86
CA TYR A 304 0.16 -6.62 -22.71
C TYR A 304 0.48 -5.43 -21.80
N TYR A 305 1.61 -4.76 -22.02
CA TYR A 305 2.01 -3.59 -21.25
C TYR A 305 2.87 -2.67 -22.10
N ARG A 306 3.05 -1.43 -21.65
CA ARG A 306 4.01 -0.49 -22.21
C ARG A 306 4.93 0.02 -21.09
N LYS A 307 6.23 0.07 -21.34
CA LYS A 307 7.23 0.59 -20.41
C LYS A 307 7.72 1.95 -20.91
N TYR A 308 7.61 2.96 -20.06
CA TYR A 308 8.25 4.27 -20.22
C TYR A 308 9.41 4.34 -19.23
N ILE A 309 10.54 4.92 -19.63
CA ILE A 309 11.72 5.02 -18.77
C ILE A 309 12.51 6.30 -19.06
N TYR A 310 13.07 6.89 -18.01
CA TYR A 310 14.21 7.81 -18.03
C TYR A 310 15.38 7.14 -17.30
N THR A 311 16.55 7.03 -17.94
CA THR A 311 17.73 6.28 -17.42
C THR A 311 18.88 7.16 -16.93
N ASP A 312 18.98 8.40 -17.40
CA ASP A 312 20.10 9.31 -17.12
C ASP A 312 19.65 10.39 -16.14
N CYS A 313 19.19 9.96 -14.97
CA CYS A 313 18.84 10.86 -13.89
C CYS A 313 20.02 11.08 -12.94
N ARG A 314 19.90 12.11 -12.10
CA ARG A 314 20.91 12.43 -11.09
C ARG A 314 21.27 11.19 -10.26
N ASP A 315 22.57 11.05 -9.99
CA ASP A 315 23.16 9.93 -9.24
C ASP A 315 22.98 8.54 -9.91
N GLY A 316 22.66 8.49 -11.21
CA GLY A 316 22.47 7.26 -11.97
C GLY A 316 21.15 6.55 -11.66
N ASN A 317 20.18 7.29 -11.11
CA ASN A 317 18.84 6.77 -10.86
C ASN A 317 18.02 6.68 -12.15
N GLU A 318 16.92 5.93 -12.08
CA GLU A 318 15.93 5.86 -13.16
C GLU A 318 14.51 6.12 -12.66
N VAL A 319 13.68 6.61 -13.57
CA VAL A 319 12.23 6.73 -13.37
C VAL A 319 11.53 5.88 -14.41
N VAL A 320 10.68 4.96 -13.99
CA VAL A 320 10.02 3.97 -14.83
C VAL A 320 8.50 4.05 -14.65
N LEU A 321 7.74 3.88 -15.72
CA LEU A 321 6.29 3.68 -15.67
C LEU A 321 5.91 2.45 -16.50
N TYR A 322 5.18 1.53 -15.88
CA TYR A 322 4.54 0.38 -16.52
C TYR A 322 3.04 0.65 -16.68
N GLU A 323 2.59 0.85 -17.91
CA GLU A 323 1.18 0.89 -18.30
C GLU A 323 0.69 -0.54 -18.57
N VAL A 324 -0.12 -1.11 -17.67
CA VAL A 324 -0.70 -2.45 -17.86
C VAL A 324 -2.00 -2.31 -18.65
N LYS A 325 -1.98 -2.76 -19.92
CA LYS A 325 -3.06 -2.51 -20.87
C LYS A 325 -4.35 -3.21 -20.46
N GLY A 326 -5.44 -2.46 -20.45
CA GLY A 326 -6.78 -2.97 -20.18
C GLY A 326 -7.08 -3.27 -18.71
N GLN A 327 -6.10 -3.12 -17.81
CA GLN A 327 -6.27 -3.33 -16.37
C GLN A 327 -6.79 -2.08 -15.66
N GLY A 328 -7.52 -2.27 -14.56
CA GLY A 328 -7.95 -1.19 -13.67
C GLY A 328 -7.07 -1.07 -12.44
N HIS A 329 -7.67 -0.73 -11.29
CA HIS A 329 -6.97 -0.39 -10.05
C HIS A 329 -6.11 -1.49 -9.40
N HIS A 330 -6.29 -2.75 -9.80
CA HIS A 330 -5.53 -3.88 -9.30
C HIS A 330 -4.80 -4.60 -10.44
N PRO A 331 -3.74 -4.00 -11.03
CA PRO A 331 -3.03 -4.57 -12.17
C PRO A 331 -2.16 -5.81 -11.82
N PHE A 332 -2.45 -6.48 -10.71
CA PHE A 332 -1.75 -7.66 -10.22
C PHE A 332 -2.09 -8.93 -10.99
N LYS A 333 -1.17 -9.89 -10.97
CA LYS A 333 -1.41 -11.20 -11.57
C LYS A 333 -2.52 -11.95 -10.85
N LYS A 334 -3.36 -12.63 -11.61
CA LYS A 334 -4.31 -13.62 -11.11
C LYS A 334 -3.56 -14.90 -10.75
N GLY A 335 -3.71 -15.35 -9.52
CA GLY A 335 -3.28 -16.64 -9.01
C GLY A 335 -4.17 -17.80 -9.48
N ILE A 336 -4.01 -18.95 -8.83
CA ILE A 336 -4.60 -20.23 -9.21
C ILE A 336 -6.08 -20.30 -8.79
N GLU A 337 -6.46 -19.66 -7.68
CA GLU A 337 -7.85 -19.52 -7.24
C GLU A 337 -8.49 -18.20 -7.73
N ALA A 338 -9.83 -18.15 -7.78
CA ALA A 338 -10.54 -16.91 -8.10
C ALA A 338 -10.15 -15.81 -7.10
N PHE A 339 -9.70 -14.66 -7.62
CA PHE A 339 -9.29 -13.48 -6.84
C PHE A 339 -7.98 -13.56 -6.06
N GLN A 340 -7.12 -14.51 -6.40
CA GLN A 340 -5.82 -14.65 -5.78
C GLN A 340 -4.79 -13.62 -6.35
N ILE A 341 -4.31 -12.61 -5.61
CA ILE A 341 -3.27 -11.61 -6.02
C ILE A 341 -1.85 -12.23 -6.06
N ALA A 342 -1.65 -13.38 -5.42
CA ALA A 342 -0.56 -14.34 -5.63
C ALA A 342 -0.90 -15.62 -4.85
N SER A 343 -0.09 -16.67 -4.92
CA SER A 343 -0.31 -18.02 -4.34
C SER A 343 -0.85 -18.12 -2.89
N LEU A 344 -1.00 -16.99 -2.17
CA LEU A 344 -1.41 -16.85 -0.77
C LEU A 344 -2.29 -15.63 -0.44
N ASN A 345 -2.73 -14.80 -1.39
CA ASN A 345 -3.54 -13.62 -1.06
C ASN A 345 -4.78 -13.58 -1.93
N THR A 346 -5.98 -13.53 -1.37
CA THR A 346 -7.25 -13.52 -2.10
C THR A 346 -8.01 -12.24 -1.77
N ILE A 347 -8.50 -11.50 -2.78
CA ILE A 347 -9.52 -10.45 -2.58
C ILE A 347 -10.88 -11.15 -2.53
N PRO A 348 -11.52 -11.36 -1.36
CA PRO A 348 -12.79 -12.08 -1.31
C PRO A 348 -13.91 -11.36 -2.08
N GLU A 349 -13.95 -10.02 -2.03
CA GLU A 349 -14.90 -9.19 -2.77
C GLU A 349 -14.27 -7.84 -3.15
N CYS A 350 -14.56 -7.32 -4.34
CA CYS A 350 -14.01 -6.03 -4.77
C CYS A 350 -14.61 -4.87 -3.97
N PRO A 351 -13.79 -3.99 -3.37
CA PRO A 351 -14.29 -2.88 -2.54
C PRO A 351 -15.05 -1.82 -3.34
N PHE A 352 -14.90 -1.80 -4.67
CA PHE A 352 -15.60 -0.89 -5.57
C PHE A 352 -16.90 -1.47 -6.14
N ARG A 353 -17.23 -2.72 -5.80
CA ARG A 353 -18.43 -3.39 -6.31
C ARG A 353 -19.68 -2.69 -5.78
N GLY A 354 -20.45 -2.08 -6.68
CA GLY A 354 -21.69 -1.36 -6.33
C GLY A 354 -21.59 0.17 -6.36
N ILE A 355 -20.40 0.74 -6.59
CA ILE A 355 -20.23 2.17 -6.84
C ILE A 355 -20.39 2.42 -8.35
N PRO A 356 -21.43 3.17 -8.81
CA PRO A 356 -21.76 3.27 -10.23
C PRO A 356 -20.66 3.82 -11.14
N THR A 357 -19.71 4.59 -10.58
CA THR A 357 -18.61 5.20 -11.31
C THR A 357 -17.45 4.23 -11.60
N PHE A 358 -17.35 3.14 -10.83
CA PHE A 358 -16.29 2.15 -10.96
C PHE A 358 -16.80 0.90 -11.71
N SER A 359 -15.88 0.23 -12.40
CA SER A 359 -16.18 -0.88 -13.32
C SER A 359 -15.61 -2.19 -12.83
N GLU A 360 -16.07 -3.32 -13.40
CA GLU A 360 -15.46 -4.63 -13.12
C GLU A 360 -13.95 -4.68 -13.42
N CYS A 361 -13.46 -3.86 -14.35
CA CYS A 361 -12.03 -3.77 -14.67
C CYS A 361 -11.20 -3.25 -13.48
N ASP A 362 -11.78 -2.41 -12.61
CA ASP A 362 -11.10 -1.89 -11.41
C ASP A 362 -10.84 -3.00 -10.37
N CYS A 363 -11.53 -4.13 -10.52
CA CYS A 363 -11.45 -5.29 -9.66
C CYS A 363 -10.72 -6.48 -10.31
N ALA A 364 -10.38 -6.37 -11.61
CA ALA A 364 -9.90 -7.49 -12.40
C ALA A 364 -8.39 -7.68 -12.25
N LEU A 365 -7.99 -8.90 -11.88
CA LEU A 365 -6.59 -9.30 -11.88
C LEU A 365 -6.12 -9.69 -13.29
N SER A 366 -4.87 -9.35 -13.59
CA SER A 366 -4.22 -9.60 -14.87
C SER A 366 -3.94 -11.08 -15.05
N THR A 367 -4.35 -11.66 -16.18
CA THR A 367 -3.97 -13.04 -16.53
C THR A 367 -2.72 -13.11 -17.41
N LYS A 368 -2.17 -11.95 -17.79
CA LYS A 368 -1.15 -11.83 -18.84
C LYS A 368 0.12 -11.12 -18.39
N VAL A 369 0.04 -10.31 -17.34
CA VAL A 369 1.15 -9.51 -16.80
C VAL A 369 1.31 -9.79 -15.33
N ASP A 370 2.57 -9.94 -14.90
CA ASP A 370 2.96 -10.09 -13.51
C ASP A 370 3.56 -8.79 -12.99
N SER A 371 2.71 -7.85 -12.57
CA SER A 371 3.18 -6.56 -12.07
C SER A 371 4.00 -6.68 -10.80
N THR A 372 3.76 -7.73 -9.99
CA THR A 372 4.57 -8.01 -8.80
C THR A 372 5.98 -8.43 -9.20
N ALA A 373 6.12 -9.28 -10.24
CA ALA A 373 7.44 -9.60 -10.79
C ALA A 373 8.14 -8.36 -11.37
N MET A 374 7.42 -7.48 -12.09
CA MET A 374 7.99 -6.23 -12.61
C MET A 374 8.49 -5.30 -11.51
N ALA A 375 7.70 -5.14 -10.45
CA ALA A 375 8.08 -4.39 -9.25
C ALA A 375 9.34 -4.99 -8.61
N TRP A 376 9.41 -6.31 -8.56
CA TRP A 376 10.56 -7.03 -8.02
C TRP A 376 11.82 -6.87 -8.87
N GLU A 377 11.71 -7.03 -10.19
CA GLU A 377 12.80 -6.83 -11.16
C GLU A 377 13.43 -5.44 -11.01
N PHE A 378 12.60 -4.41 -10.85
CA PHE A 378 13.05 -3.04 -10.59
C PHE A 378 13.78 -2.89 -9.24
N ILE A 379 13.34 -3.59 -8.19
CA ILE A 379 14.01 -3.52 -6.89
C ILE A 379 15.35 -4.27 -6.91
N VAL A 380 15.46 -5.40 -7.62
CA VAL A 380 16.68 -6.23 -7.59
C VAL A 380 17.82 -5.71 -8.45
N GLN A 381 17.56 -4.90 -9.47
CA GLN A 381 18.63 -4.33 -10.29
C GLN A 381 19.55 -3.40 -9.48
N PHE A 382 19.03 -2.73 -8.44
CA PHE A 382 19.81 -1.93 -7.50
C PHE A 382 20.41 -2.75 -6.34
N ALA A 383 20.14 -4.05 -6.34
CA ALA A 383 20.51 -4.98 -5.28
C ALA A 383 21.77 -5.80 -5.65
N SER A 384 22.54 -5.38 -6.65
CA SER A 384 23.82 -6.02 -7.03
C SER A 384 24.99 -5.49 -6.20
#